data_AF-A0A377PQ07-F1
#
_entry.id   AF-A0A377PQ07-F1
#
_cell.length_a   1.000
_cell.length_b   1.000
_cell.length_c   1.000
_cell.angle_alpha   90.00
_cell.angle_beta   90.00
_cell.angle_gamma   90.00
#
_symmetry.space_group_name_H-M   'P 1'
#
loop_
_entity.id
_entity.type
_entity.pdbx_description
1 polymer ?
#
loop_
_entity_poly.entity_id
_entity_poly.type
_entity_poly.pdbx_seq_one_letter_code
_entity_poly.pdbx_strand_id
1 'polypeptide(L)'
;MRYFWPHSVYEFELNNGQRIIGERYAINQIPRQQLLDAGIKLAPDAPTTLPRYLIKTGNREWQNQDFVTLLAQDIRHTRKPKDLLVLEREHNGTPMVI
;
A
#
# COMPACT_ATOMS: atom_id res chain seq x y z
N MET A 1 11.09 23.05 5.80
CA MET A 1 9.68 22.95 5.36
C MET A 1 9.64 22.03 4.14
N ARG A 2 9.50 20.72 4.34
CA ARG A 2 9.50 19.77 3.22
C ARG A 2 8.27 18.90 3.33
N TYR A 3 7.18 19.45 2.82
CA TYR A 3 5.89 18.78 2.69
C TYR A 3 6.09 17.42 2.03
N PHE A 4 5.86 16.35 2.80
CA PHE A 4 5.84 15.00 2.26
C PHE A 4 4.39 14.72 1.85
N TRP A 5 4.16 14.73 0.53
CA TRP A 5 2.92 14.46 -0.21
C TRP A 5 1.96 15.63 -0.44
N PRO A 6 1.97 16.26 -1.63
CA PRO A 6 0.97 17.23 -2.06
C PRO A 6 -0.34 16.61 -2.59
N HIS A 7 -0.51 15.28 -2.52
CA HIS A 7 -1.59 14.55 -3.19
C HIS A 7 -2.45 13.72 -2.23
N SER A 8 -3.63 13.33 -2.71
CA SER A 8 -4.61 12.54 -1.95
C SER A 8 -4.07 11.14 -1.62
N VAL A 9 -3.73 10.91 -0.35
CA VAL A 9 -3.41 9.58 0.20
C VAL A 9 -4.68 8.75 0.41
N TYR A 10 -4.52 7.43 0.36
CA TYR A 10 -5.56 6.45 0.58
C TYR A 10 -5.10 5.44 1.63
N GLU A 11 -6.04 5.00 2.47
CA GLU A 11 -5.87 3.90 3.39
C GLU A 11 -6.48 2.64 2.77
N PHE A 12 -5.69 1.59 2.66
CA PHE A 12 -6.05 0.29 2.14
C PHE A 12 -6.04 -0.71 3.30
N GLU A 13 -7.20 -1.24 3.64
CA GLU A 13 -7.35 -2.34 4.58
C GLU A 13 -7.35 -3.65 3.80
N LEU A 14 -6.41 -4.54 4.11
CA LEU A 14 -6.25 -5.83 3.46
C LEU A 14 -7.09 -6.90 4.15
N ASN A 15 -7.31 -8.01 3.45
CA ASN A 15 -8.05 -9.16 3.98
C ASN A 15 -7.38 -9.80 5.22
N ASN A 16 -6.05 -9.68 5.35
CA ASN A 16 -5.30 -10.15 6.51
C ASN A 16 -5.42 -9.21 7.75
N GLY A 17 -6.16 -8.11 7.66
CA GLY A 17 -6.31 -7.10 8.72
C GLY A 17 -5.20 -6.05 8.76
N GLN A 18 -4.21 -6.13 7.85
CA GLN A 18 -3.17 -5.12 7.72
C GLN A 18 -3.73 -3.85 7.07
N ARG A 19 -3.33 -2.69 7.59
CA ARG A 19 -3.66 -1.38 7.02
C ARG A 19 -2.43 -0.77 6.40
N ILE A 20 -2.58 -0.31 5.16
CA ILE A 20 -1.51 0.31 4.38
C ILE A 20 -1.99 1.69 3.98
N ILE A 21 -1.23 2.72 4.34
CA ILE A 21 -1.54 4.10 3.98
C ILE A 21 -0.50 4.55 2.95
N GLY A 22 -0.99 5.04 1.81
CA GLY A 22 -0.10 5.52 0.75
C GLY A 22 -0.87 6.15 -0.41
N GLU A 23 -0.11 6.70 -1.36
CA GLU A 23 -0.71 7.22 -2.58
C GLU A 23 -0.76 6.13 -3.65
N ARG A 24 -1.88 6.06 -4.38
CA ARG A 24 -1.97 5.25 -5.60
C ARG A 24 -1.15 5.91 -6.71
N TYR A 25 0.07 5.41 -6.92
CA TYR A 25 1.03 5.95 -7.87
C TYR A 25 0.76 5.48 -9.30
N ALA A 26 0.55 4.17 -9.48
CA ALA A 26 0.30 3.59 -10.79
C ALA A 26 -0.60 2.35 -10.71
N ILE A 27 -1.11 1.92 -11.87
CA ILE A 27 -1.87 0.68 -12.02
C ILE A 27 -1.16 -0.12 -13.10
N ASN A 28 -0.73 -1.32 -12.75
CA ASN A 28 -0.09 -2.26 -13.67
C ASN A 28 -1.07 -3.38 -13.99
N GLN A 29 -1.12 -3.80 -15.25
CA GLN A 29 -1.90 -4.98 -15.64
C GLN A 29 -0.97 -6.20 -15.64
N ILE A 30 -1.22 -7.12 -14.70
CA ILE A 30 -0.42 -8.35 -14.60
C ILE A 30 -1.24 -9.50 -15.18
N PRO A 31 -0.68 -10.33 -16.08
CA PRO A 31 -1.37 -11.49 -16.61
C PRO A 31 -1.69 -12.50 -15.51
N ARG A 32 -2.88 -13.10 -15.57
CA ARG A 32 -3.34 -14.08 -14.59
C ARG A 32 -2.37 -15.24 -14.39
N GLN A 33 -1.71 -15.68 -15.46
CA GLN A 33 -0.73 -16.77 -15.41
C GLN A 33 0.46 -16.45 -14.51
N GLN A 34 0.96 -15.21 -14.54
CA GLN A 34 2.07 -14.79 -13.68
C GLN A 34 1.66 -14.75 -12.21
N LEU A 35 0.41 -14.38 -11.92
CA LEU A 35 -0.11 -14.40 -10.55
C LEU A 35 -0.29 -15.84 -10.05
N LEU A 36 -0.81 -16.73 -10.89
CA LEU A 36 -0.92 -18.16 -10.58
C LEU A 36 0.45 -18.81 -10.36
N ASP A 37 1.44 -18.47 -11.18
CA ASP A 37 2.83 -18.91 -11.04
C ASP A 37 3.46 -18.41 -9.73
N ALA A 38 3.13 -17.17 -9.33
CA ALA A 38 3.49 -16.61 -8.02
C ALA A 38 2.69 -17.22 -6.84
N GLY A 39 1.85 -18.23 -7.07
CA GLY A 39 1.05 -18.90 -6.03
C GLY A 39 -0.16 -18.09 -5.55
N ILE A 40 -0.53 -17.01 -6.23
CA ILE A 40 -1.70 -16.20 -5.90
C ILE A 40 -2.96 -16.92 -6.40
N LYS A 41 -3.88 -17.22 -5.49
CA LYS A 41 -5.20 -17.75 -5.84
C LYS A 41 -6.05 -16.64 -6.44
N LEU A 42 -6.46 -16.83 -7.69
CA LEU A 42 -7.38 -15.96 -8.40
C LEU A 42 -8.76 -16.61 -8.46
N ALA A 43 -9.81 -15.80 -8.49
CA ALA A 43 -11.15 -16.31 -8.77
C ALA A 43 -11.20 -16.97 -10.16
N PRO A 44 -11.99 -18.04 -10.35
CA PRO A 44 -12.11 -18.69 -11.66
C PRO A 44 -12.68 -17.77 -12.74
N ASP A 45 -13.45 -16.76 -12.35
CA ASP A 45 -14.03 -15.72 -13.22
C ASP A 45 -13.10 -14.49 -13.40
N ALA A 46 -11.86 -14.56 -12.90
CA ALA A 46 -10.93 -13.43 -13.01
C ALA A 46 -10.52 -13.17 -14.47
N PRO A 47 -10.41 -11.90 -14.89
CA PRO A 47 -9.98 -11.54 -16.23
C PRO A 47 -8.56 -12.04 -16.55
N THR A 48 -8.24 -12.16 -17.84
CA THR A 48 -6.91 -12.59 -18.32
C THR A 48 -5.78 -11.71 -17.79
N THR A 49 -6.05 -10.43 -17.57
CA THR A 49 -5.15 -9.48 -16.92
C THR A 49 -5.83 -8.83 -15.74
N LEU A 50 -5.12 -8.74 -14.61
CA LEU A 50 -5.63 -8.18 -13.37
C LEU A 50 -4.93 -6.86 -13.05
N PRO A 51 -5.67 -5.83 -12.61
CA PRO A 51 -5.07 -4.59 -12.16
C PRO A 51 -4.35 -4.80 -10.82
N ARG A 52 -3.09 -4.39 -10.79
CA ARG A 52 -2.22 -4.32 -9.61
C ARG A 52 -1.95 -2.86 -9.31
N TYR A 53 -2.35 -2.43 -8.13
CA TYR A 53 -2.11 -1.06 -7.66
C TYR A 53 -0.69 -0.96 -7.13
N LEU A 54 0.07 0.00 -7.66
CA LEU A 54 1.35 0.39 -7.13
C LEU A 54 1.11 1.56 -6.18
N ILE A 55 1.34 1.31 -4.91
CA ILE A 55 1.01 2.22 -3.81
C ILE A 55 2.34 2.70 -3.26
N LYS A 56 2.61 3.98 -3.41
CA LYS A 56 3.85 4.55 -2.91
C LYS A 56 3.62 4.93 -1.44
N THR A 57 4.32 4.23 -0.55
CA THR A 57 4.21 4.35 0.90
C THR A 57 5.43 5.11 1.40
N GLY A 58 5.23 6.25 2.06
CA GLY A 58 6.33 7.09 2.55
C GLY A 58 7.05 6.56 3.80
N ASN A 59 6.89 5.27 4.15
CA ASN A 59 7.30 4.72 5.44
C ASN A 59 8.74 4.18 5.40
N ARG A 60 9.72 5.08 5.21
CA ARG A 60 11.16 4.75 5.05
C ARG A 60 11.80 4.13 6.30
N GLU A 61 11.15 4.18 7.46
CA GLU A 61 11.72 3.79 8.75
C GLU A 61 11.58 2.29 9.12
N TRP A 62 10.65 1.54 8.50
CA TRP A 62 10.41 0.13 8.89
C TRP A 62 10.48 -0.89 7.75
N GLN A 63 10.19 -0.49 6.52
CA GLN A 63 10.33 -1.35 5.36
C GLN A 63 11.03 -0.53 4.29
N ASN A 64 12.22 -0.96 3.86
CA ASN A 64 13.04 -0.35 2.80
C ASN A 64 12.37 -0.41 1.40
N GLN A 65 11.03 -0.40 1.34
CA GLN A 65 10.24 -0.40 0.12
C GLN A 65 9.45 0.91 0.06
N ASP A 66 9.88 1.81 -0.82
CA ASP A 66 9.13 3.04 -1.15
C ASP A 66 7.80 2.73 -1.86
N PHE A 67 7.62 1.50 -2.37
CA PHE A 67 6.43 1.06 -3.11
C PHE A 67 5.94 -0.31 -2.62
N VAL A 68 4.67 -0.37 -2.27
CA VAL A 68 3.94 -1.60 -2.00
C VAL A 68 3.04 -1.90 -3.19
N THR A 69 2.98 -3.17 -3.59
CA THR A 69 2.06 -3.60 -4.64
C THR A 69 0.88 -4.33 -4.03
N LEU A 70 -0.33 -3.84 -4.31
CA LEU A 70 -1.57 -4.43 -3.82
C LEU A 70 -2.42 -4.89 -4.99
N LEU A 71 -2.93 -6.12 -4.91
CA LEU A 71 -3.91 -6.61 -5.87
C LEU A 71 -5.29 -6.09 -5.47
N ALA A 72 -6.12 -5.74 -6.45
CA ALA A 72 -7.49 -5.29 -6.21
C ALA A 72 -8.29 -6.26 -5.33
N GLN A 73 -8.06 -7.57 -5.49
CA GLN A 73 -8.71 -8.64 -4.73
C GLN A 73 -8.27 -8.75 -3.27
N ASP A 74 -7.08 -8.24 -2.92
CA ASP A 74 -6.54 -8.32 -1.56
C ASP A 74 -7.04 -7.18 -0.68
N ILE A 75 -7.48 -6.09 -1.32
CA ILE A 75 -8.02 -4.90 -0.68
C ILE A 75 -9.45 -5.18 -0.24
N ARG A 76 -9.67 -5.22 1.07
CA ARG A 76 -10.98 -5.38 1.69
C ARG A 76 -11.75 -4.07 1.71
N HIS A 77 -11.09 -2.98 2.13
CA HIS A 77 -11.67 -1.65 2.16
C HIS A 77 -10.65 -0.61 1.73
N THR A 78 -11.08 0.37 0.94
CA THR A 78 -10.28 1.56 0.65
C THR A 78 -10.99 2.76 1.25
N ARG A 79 -10.29 3.53 2.09
CA ARG A 79 -10.77 4.79 2.64
C ARG A 79 -9.90 5.92 2.13
N LYS A 80 -10.52 7.05 1.82
CA LYS A 80 -9.81 8.31 1.58
C LYS A 80 -9.91 9.15 2.85
N PRO A 81 -8.90 9.10 3.73
CA PRO A 81 -8.95 9.88 4.96
C PRO A 81 -8.82 11.36 4.62
N LYS A 82 -9.86 12.13 4.95
CA LYS A 82 -9.94 13.58 4.71
C LYS A 82 -9.04 14.40 5.64
N ASP A 83 -8.60 13.77 6.73
CA ASP A 83 -7.91 14.38 7.87
C ASP A 83 -6.55 13.74 8.16
N LEU A 84 -5.98 12.99 7.20
CA LEU A 84 -4.64 12.42 7.38
C LEU A 84 -3.60 13.53 7.18
N LEU A 85 -3.58 14.48 8.13
CA LEU A 85 -2.33 15.11 8.56
C LEU A 85 -1.40 13.95 8.91
N VAL A 86 -0.45 13.70 8.00
CA VAL A 86 0.63 12.75 8.22
C VAL A 86 1.31 13.18 9.51
N LEU A 87 1.09 12.42 10.57
CA LEU A 87 1.75 12.63 11.85
C LEU A 87 3.26 12.53 11.63
N GLU A 88 3.92 13.68 11.58
CA GLU A 88 5.36 13.78 11.71
C GLU A 88 5.75 13.12 13.04
N ARG A 89 6.45 11.99 12.98
CA ARG A 89 7.17 11.48 14.14
C ARG A 89 8.46 12.30 14.22
N GLU A 90 8.48 13.29 15.11
CA GLU A 90 9.71 13.62 15.84
C GLU A 90 10.11 12.36 16.62
N HIS A 91 10.79 11.40 15.98
CA HIS A 91 11.59 10.44 16.74
C HIS A 91 12.99 11.01 16.86
N ASN A 92 13.08 11.99 17.76
CA ASN A 92 14.31 12.30 18.45
C ASN A 92 14.85 11.01 19.07
N GLY A 93 16.16 10.79 18.94
CA GLY A 93 16.84 9.54 19.21
C GLY A 93 16.50 8.87 20.55
N THR A 94 16.80 7.58 20.60
CA THR A 94 16.88 6.71 21.77
C THR A 94 17.24 7.47 23.05
N PRO A 95 16.54 7.19 24.16
CA PRO A 95 17.19 6.34 25.14
C PRO A 95 16.26 5.26 25.74
N MET A 96 16.81 4.06 25.78
CA MET A 96 16.70 3.07 26.85
C MET A 96 16.06 3.55 28.16
N VAL A 97 15.14 2.75 28.70
CA VAL A 97 14.94 2.64 30.15
C VAL A 97 14.82 1.17 30.53
N ILE A 98 15.62 0.84 31.54
CA ILE A 98 15.74 -0.40 32.33
C ILE A 98 14.44 -0.78 33.04
#